data_AF-A0A7S2IDY8-F1
#
_entry.id   AF-A0A7S2IDY8-F1
#
_cell.length_a   1.000
_cell.length_b   1.000
_cell.length_c   1.000
_cell.angle_alpha   90.00
_cell.angle_beta   90.00
_cell.angle_gamma   90.00
#
_symmetry.space_group_name_H-M   'P 1'
#
loop_
_entity.id
_entity.type
_entity.pdbx_description
1 polymer ?
#
loop_
_entity_poly.entity_id
_entity_poly.type
_entity_poly.pdbx_seq_one_letter_code
_entity_poly.pdbx_strand_id
1 'polypeptide(L)'
;LNEIEAKAIATSEAWGIETTKFYDTNEANQIENLLNKRADVACFRIGGGGGKGKKRSNPTRTRFVFTNPDLGLDDTTANADYCRVLRVSNIDLGNVDPWGNVLTSIGVDLDMIGDVVVVDGLLVYLVVDPDVVKTCVRLLPKVLPGSGVTVEELEE
;
A
#
# COMPACT_ATOMS: atom_id res chain seq x y z
N LEU A 1 15.87 -7.88 -8.05
CA LEU A 1 16.07 -8.66 -6.80
C LEU A 1 17.37 -8.27 -6.09
N ASN A 2 18.54 -8.37 -6.72
CA ASN A 2 19.82 -7.98 -6.08
C ASN A 2 19.84 -6.53 -5.55
N GLU A 3 19.23 -5.59 -6.28
CA GLU A 3 19.11 -4.19 -5.82
C GLU A 3 18.24 -4.05 -4.56
N ILE A 4 17.16 -4.85 -4.45
CA ILE A 4 16.26 -4.83 -3.28
C ILE A 4 17.00 -5.39 -2.06
N GLU A 5 17.75 -6.47 -2.23
CA GLU A 5 18.55 -7.04 -1.16
C GLU A 5 19.64 -6.06 -0.69
N ALA A 6 20.39 -5.46 -1.64
CA ALA A 6 21.40 -4.47 -1.30
C ALA A 6 20.81 -3.26 -0.57
N LYS A 7 19.62 -2.79 -1.00
CA LYS A 7 18.89 -1.72 -0.33
C LYS A 7 18.49 -2.12 1.09
N ALA A 8 17.93 -3.31 1.28
CA ALA A 8 17.50 -3.79 2.59
C ALA A 8 18.66 -3.93 3.57
N ILE A 9 19.80 -4.44 3.11
CA ILE A 9 21.04 -4.52 3.91
C ILE A 9 21.52 -3.12 4.29
N ALA A 10 21.66 -2.22 3.32
CA ALA A 10 22.10 -0.86 3.58
C ALA A 10 21.18 -0.11 4.56
N THR A 11 19.87 -0.30 4.45
CA THR A 11 18.89 0.27 5.40
C THR A 11 19.09 -0.29 6.80
N SER A 12 19.29 -1.60 6.95
CA SER A 12 19.52 -2.23 8.25
C SER A 12 20.83 -1.76 8.89
N GLU A 13 21.91 -1.71 8.12
CA GLU A 13 23.23 -1.23 8.57
C GLU A 13 23.21 0.25 8.97
N ALA A 14 22.41 1.05 8.27
CA ALA A 14 22.21 2.47 8.57
C ALA A 14 21.24 2.72 9.75
N TRP A 15 20.68 1.68 10.37
CA TRP A 15 19.64 1.79 11.39
C TRP A 15 18.43 2.61 10.91
N GLY A 16 18.10 2.49 9.63
CA GLY A 16 17.01 3.21 8.98
C GLY A 16 15.73 2.39 8.87
N ILE A 17 14.70 3.03 8.33
CA ILE A 17 13.48 2.38 7.86
C ILE A 17 13.26 2.81 6.41
N GLU A 18 13.06 1.83 5.54
CA GLU A 18 12.87 2.07 4.11
C GLU A 18 11.69 1.25 3.60
N THR A 19 10.95 1.83 2.66
CA THR A 19 9.80 1.17 2.05
C THR A 19 10.01 0.97 0.56
N THR A 20 9.47 -0.13 0.03
CA THR A 20 9.44 -0.38 -1.41
C THR A 20 8.18 0.19 -2.04
N LYS A 21 8.10 0.18 -3.37
CA LYS A 21 6.82 0.26 -4.08
C LYS A 21 5.93 -0.96 -3.84
N PHE A 22 4.69 -0.91 -4.32
CA PHE A 22 3.79 -2.06 -4.35
C PHE A 22 4.10 -3.00 -5.52
N TYR A 23 4.39 -4.25 -5.19
CA TYR A 23 4.67 -5.35 -6.11
C TYR A 23 3.46 -6.25 -6.27
N ASP A 24 3.38 -6.95 -7.40
CA ASP A 24 2.41 -8.03 -7.56
C ASP A 24 2.75 -9.25 -6.68
N THR A 25 1.84 -10.23 -6.64
CA THR A 25 2.00 -11.43 -5.81
C THR A 25 3.26 -12.23 -6.15
N ASN A 26 3.64 -12.32 -7.43
CA ASN A 26 4.78 -13.13 -7.85
C ASN A 26 6.10 -12.47 -7.42
N GLU A 27 6.24 -11.18 -7.71
CA GLU A 27 7.40 -10.38 -7.32
C GLU A 27 7.53 -10.32 -5.79
N ALA A 28 6.42 -10.12 -5.07
CA ALA A 28 6.41 -10.10 -3.62
C ALA A 28 6.88 -11.43 -3.02
N ASN A 29 6.41 -12.56 -3.56
CA ASN A 29 6.86 -13.86 -3.10
C ASN A 29 8.36 -14.09 -3.36
N GLN A 30 8.91 -13.54 -4.44
CA GLN A 30 10.35 -13.62 -4.70
C GLN A 30 11.16 -12.80 -3.68
N ILE A 31 10.71 -11.59 -3.35
CA ILE A 31 11.36 -10.73 -2.34
C ILE A 31 11.28 -11.39 -0.96
N GLU A 32 10.13 -11.93 -0.58
CA GLU A 32 9.93 -12.62 0.69
C GLU A 32 10.85 -13.85 0.81
N ASN A 33 10.94 -14.68 -0.22
CA ASN A 33 11.84 -15.83 -0.23
C ASN A 33 13.33 -15.44 -0.14
N LEU A 34 13.70 -14.27 -0.69
CA LEU A 34 15.05 -13.75 -0.65
C LEU A 34 15.43 -13.27 0.76
N LEU A 35 14.51 -12.58 1.44
CA LEU A 35 14.80 -11.89 2.70
C LEU A 35 14.38 -12.67 3.96
N ASN A 36 13.43 -13.61 3.92
CA ASN A 36 12.93 -14.27 5.14
C ASN A 36 13.97 -15.11 5.89
N LYS A 37 15.06 -15.49 5.21
CA LYS A 37 16.14 -16.31 5.79
C LYS A 37 17.25 -15.47 6.40
N ARG A 38 17.14 -14.13 6.32
CA ARG A 38 18.16 -13.21 6.82
C ARG A 38 17.86 -12.86 8.27
N ALA A 39 18.90 -12.95 9.10
CA ALA A 39 18.83 -12.55 10.51
C ALA A 39 19.27 -11.10 10.73
N ASP A 40 19.91 -10.50 9.74
CA ASP A 40 20.49 -9.14 9.78
C ASP A 40 19.56 -8.07 9.21
N VAL A 41 18.36 -8.43 8.75
CA VAL A 41 17.36 -7.53 8.18
C VAL A 41 15.98 -7.95 8.67
N ALA A 42 15.23 -7.03 9.26
CA ALA A 42 13.80 -7.22 9.47
C ALA A 42 13.03 -6.76 8.22
N CYS A 43 12.11 -7.62 7.76
CA CYS A 43 11.38 -7.43 6.52
C CYS A 43 9.89 -7.71 6.76
N PHE A 44 9.05 -6.70 6.59
CA PHE A 44 7.61 -6.78 6.82
C PHE A 44 6.86 -6.63 5.50
N ARG A 45 5.99 -7.59 5.18
CA ARG A 45 5.12 -7.55 4.01
C ARG A 45 3.80 -6.88 4.38
N ILE A 46 3.50 -5.73 3.77
CA ILE A 46 2.33 -4.91 4.08
C ILE A 46 1.48 -4.65 2.82
N GLY A 47 0.18 -4.44 2.99
CA GLY A 47 -0.76 -4.38 1.87
C GLY A 47 -2.17 -3.90 2.23
N GLY A 48 -2.32 -3.13 3.32
CA GLY A 48 -3.59 -2.48 3.65
C GLY A 48 -4.71 -3.44 4.05
N GLY A 49 -4.35 -4.58 4.65
CA GLY A 49 -5.31 -5.58 5.11
C GLY A 49 -4.94 -6.12 6.48
N GLY A 50 -5.67 -5.70 7.51
CA GLY A 50 -5.73 -6.39 8.80
C GLY A 50 -5.67 -5.48 10.02
N GLY A 51 -6.72 -4.68 10.25
CA GLY A 51 -6.98 -4.13 11.58
C GLY A 51 -7.02 -5.25 12.64
N LYS A 52 -6.68 -4.91 13.88
CA LYS A 52 -6.50 -5.87 14.99
C LYS A 52 -7.64 -6.92 15.02
N GLY A 53 -7.29 -8.18 14.78
CA GLY A 53 -8.20 -9.33 14.93
C GLY A 53 -9.07 -9.69 13.72
N LYS A 54 -8.92 -9.06 12.55
CA LYS A 54 -9.59 -9.50 11.31
C LYS A 54 -8.66 -10.35 10.44
N LYS A 55 -9.22 -11.40 9.84
CA LYS A 55 -8.54 -12.27 8.87
C LYS A 55 -8.10 -11.39 7.68
N ARG A 56 -6.79 -11.22 7.51
CA ARG A 56 -6.22 -10.46 6.39
C ARG A 56 -6.75 -11.06 5.09
N SER A 57 -7.41 -10.26 4.24
CA SER A 57 -7.56 -10.62 2.84
C SER A 57 -6.15 -10.72 2.25
N ASN A 58 -5.89 -11.74 1.44
CA ASN A 58 -4.58 -11.88 0.81
C ASN A 58 -4.44 -10.75 -0.22
N PRO A 59 -3.57 -9.75 0.00
CA PRO A 59 -3.50 -8.62 -0.90
C PRO A 59 -2.90 -9.08 -2.23
N THR A 60 -3.42 -8.59 -3.34
CA THR A 60 -2.87 -8.92 -4.67
C THR A 60 -1.62 -8.11 -4.97
N ARG A 61 -1.54 -6.90 -4.39
CA ARG A 61 -0.37 -6.02 -4.38
C ARG A 61 0.10 -5.72 -2.96
N THR A 62 1.39 -5.93 -2.71
CA THR A 62 2.02 -5.69 -1.40
C THR A 62 3.33 -4.94 -1.55
N ARG A 63 3.69 -4.16 -0.55
CA ARG A 63 5.02 -3.53 -0.44
C ARG A 63 5.75 -4.08 0.78
N PHE A 64 7.05 -3.78 0.87
CA PHE A 64 7.88 -4.22 1.98
C PHE A 64 8.43 -3.04 2.76
N VAL A 65 8.58 -3.24 4.06
CA VAL A 65 9.30 -2.36 4.98
C VAL A 65 10.57 -3.07 5.42
N PHE A 66 11.72 -2.44 5.23
CA PHE A 66 13.01 -2.95 5.67
C PHE A 66 13.54 -2.11 6.82
N THR A 67 14.12 -2.78 7.82
CA THR A 67 14.76 -2.12 8.95
C THR A 67 15.73 -3.04 9.67
N ASN A 68 16.44 -2.50 10.65
CA ASN A 68 17.27 -3.28 11.55
C ASN A 68 16.38 -4.09 12.53
N PRO A 69 16.61 -5.41 12.71
CA PRO A 69 15.82 -6.23 13.64
C PRO A 69 15.76 -5.69 15.08
N ASP A 70 16.81 -4.99 15.52
CA ASP A 70 16.91 -4.47 16.89
C ASP A 70 16.10 -3.18 17.11
N LEU A 71 15.51 -2.59 16.05
CA LEU A 71 14.65 -1.40 16.17
C LEU A 71 13.24 -1.71 16.68
N GLY A 72 12.87 -2.99 16.79
CA GLY A 72 11.63 -3.42 17.45
C GLY A 72 10.34 -3.05 16.71
N LEU A 73 10.41 -2.74 15.41
CA LEU A 73 9.23 -2.58 14.56
C LEU A 73 8.48 -3.92 14.47
N ASP A 74 7.15 -3.89 14.56
CA ASP A 74 6.30 -5.07 14.38
C ASP A 74 5.39 -4.97 13.15
N ASP A 75 4.82 -6.09 12.72
CA ASP A 75 3.93 -6.17 11.56
C ASP A 75 2.71 -5.24 11.65
N THR A 76 2.24 -4.94 12.86
CA THR A 76 1.05 -4.11 13.06
C THR A 76 1.40 -2.65 12.83
N THR A 77 2.48 -2.20 13.46
CA THR A 77 3.02 -0.85 13.36
C THR A 77 3.51 -0.59 11.94
N ALA A 78 4.22 -1.54 11.32
CA ALA A 78 4.68 -1.39 9.94
C ALA A 78 3.52 -1.19 8.96
N ASN A 79 2.43 -1.94 9.10
CA ASN A 79 1.26 -1.79 8.23
C ASN A 79 0.55 -0.46 8.48
N ALA A 80 0.33 -0.12 9.75
CA ALA A 80 -0.34 1.11 10.15
C ALA A 80 0.45 2.38 9.81
N ASP A 81 1.78 2.34 9.75
CA ASP A 81 2.62 3.51 9.46
C ASP A 81 2.95 3.65 7.98
N TYR A 82 3.14 2.54 7.25
CA TYR A 82 3.64 2.56 5.87
C TYR A 82 2.61 2.10 4.82
N CYS A 83 1.37 1.87 5.24
CA CYS A 83 0.23 1.60 4.38
C CYS A 83 -0.97 2.42 4.85
N ARG A 84 -1.80 2.93 3.93
CA ARG A 84 -3.07 3.58 4.26
C ARG A 84 -4.20 3.04 3.43
N VAL A 85 -5.38 2.96 4.02
CA VAL A 85 -6.60 2.57 3.33
C VAL A 85 -7.50 3.80 3.20
N LEU A 86 -7.83 4.15 1.97
CA LEU A 86 -8.78 5.21 1.66
C LEU A 86 -10.12 4.59 1.28
N ARG A 87 -11.19 5.10 1.88
CA ARG A 87 -12.57 4.82 1.48
C ARG A 87 -13.08 5.93 0.59
N VAL A 88 -13.50 5.57 -0.61
CA VAL A 88 -14.11 6.47 -1.59
C VAL A 88 -15.59 6.13 -1.73
N SER A 89 -16.48 7.08 -1.46
CA SER A 89 -17.93 6.87 -1.46
C SER A 89 -18.64 7.75 -2.48
N ASN A 90 -19.87 7.39 -2.84
CA ASN A 90 -20.77 8.11 -3.76
C ASN A 90 -20.23 8.25 -5.19
N ILE A 91 -19.46 7.25 -5.64
CA ILE A 91 -19.00 7.20 -7.03
C ILE A 91 -20.04 6.51 -7.92
N ASP A 92 -19.96 6.73 -9.23
CA ASP A 92 -20.77 6.05 -10.23
C ASP A 92 -19.87 5.57 -11.38
N LEU A 93 -19.23 4.41 -11.17
CA LEU A 93 -18.28 3.85 -12.13
C LEU A 93 -18.92 3.01 -13.24
N GLY A 94 -20.20 2.64 -13.10
CA GLY A 94 -20.82 1.63 -13.95
C GLY A 94 -19.99 0.34 -14.02
N ASN A 95 -19.61 -0.08 -15.23
CA ASN A 95 -18.78 -1.26 -15.50
C ASN A 95 -17.31 -0.93 -15.84
N VAL A 96 -16.87 0.31 -15.61
CA VAL A 96 -15.51 0.75 -16.00
C VAL A 96 -14.56 0.56 -14.82
N ASP A 97 -13.33 0.13 -15.10
CA ASP A 97 -12.19 0.21 -14.18
C ASP A 97 -11.25 1.35 -14.61
N PRO A 98 -11.52 2.61 -14.17
CA PRO A 98 -10.74 3.75 -14.63
C PRO A 98 -9.53 4.04 -13.74
N TRP A 99 -9.28 3.24 -12.69
CA TRP A 99 -8.44 3.64 -11.57
C TRP A 99 -7.01 3.97 -11.96
N GLY A 100 -6.40 3.19 -12.85
CA GLY A 100 -5.05 3.48 -13.35
C GLY A 100 -4.95 4.85 -14.02
N ASN A 101 -5.93 5.20 -14.88
CA ASN A 101 -5.96 6.47 -15.59
C ASN A 101 -6.30 7.64 -14.65
N VAL A 102 -7.27 7.44 -13.75
CA VAL A 102 -7.68 8.45 -12.78
C VAL A 102 -6.53 8.83 -11.86
N LEU A 103 -5.84 7.84 -11.29
CA LEU A 103 -4.71 8.06 -10.37
C LEU A 103 -3.54 8.75 -11.08
N THR A 104 -3.22 8.32 -12.30
CA THR A 104 -2.18 8.99 -13.11
C THR A 104 -2.57 10.44 -13.44
N SER A 105 -3.85 10.72 -13.72
CA SER A 105 -4.34 12.07 -14.05
C SER A 105 -4.21 13.08 -12.91
N ILE A 106 -4.22 12.60 -11.66
CA ILE A 106 -4.01 13.42 -10.46
C ILE A 106 -2.55 13.44 -10.00
N GLY A 107 -1.64 12.86 -10.79
CA GLY A 107 -0.20 12.84 -10.52
C GLY A 107 0.24 11.80 -9.50
N VAL A 108 -0.55 10.73 -9.29
CA VAL A 108 -0.21 9.62 -8.40
C VAL A 108 0.38 8.48 -9.22
N ASP A 109 1.60 8.07 -8.86
CA ASP A 109 2.27 6.92 -9.46
C ASP A 109 1.58 5.61 -9.05
N LEU A 110 1.35 4.71 -9.99
CA LEU A 110 0.73 3.40 -9.74
C LEU A 110 1.62 2.46 -8.92
N ASP A 111 2.93 2.76 -8.83
CA ASP A 111 3.86 2.09 -7.92
C ASP A 111 3.58 2.43 -6.45
N MET A 112 2.87 3.54 -6.16
CA MET A 112 2.44 3.96 -4.82
C MET A 112 1.04 3.45 -4.44
N ILE A 113 0.44 2.60 -5.27
CA ILE A 113 -0.92 2.09 -5.10
C ILE A 113 -0.87 0.58 -4.89
N GLY A 114 -1.55 0.10 -3.85
CA GLY A 114 -1.76 -1.32 -3.60
C GLY A 114 -3.03 -1.83 -4.29
N ASP A 115 -3.83 -2.59 -3.55
CA ASP A 115 -5.11 -3.10 -4.04
C ASP A 115 -6.15 -1.97 -4.18
N VAL A 116 -6.99 -2.12 -5.20
CA VAL A 116 -8.20 -1.31 -5.40
C VAL A 116 -9.38 -2.26 -5.40
N VAL A 117 -10.25 -2.12 -4.41
CA VAL A 117 -11.41 -3.01 -4.22
C VAL A 117 -12.69 -2.23 -4.45
N VAL A 118 -13.39 -2.56 -5.54
CA VAL A 118 -14.67 -1.95 -5.89
C VAL A 118 -15.83 -2.76 -5.31
N VAL A 119 -16.69 -2.09 -4.56
CA VAL A 119 -17.88 -2.65 -3.91
C VAL A 119 -19.11 -2.01 -4.53
N ASP A 120 -19.91 -2.82 -5.22
CA ASP A 120 -21.19 -2.46 -5.84
C ASP A 120 -21.14 -1.24 -6.80
N GLY A 121 -19.95 -0.86 -7.29
CA GLY A 121 -19.75 0.28 -8.19
C GLY A 121 -19.94 1.66 -7.55
N LEU A 122 -20.25 1.71 -6.24
CA LEU A 122 -20.57 2.93 -5.49
C LEU A 122 -19.57 3.26 -4.38
N LEU A 123 -18.78 2.27 -3.98
CA LEU A 123 -17.84 2.32 -2.87
C LEU A 123 -16.53 1.68 -3.29
N VAL A 124 -15.40 2.33 -3.01
CA VAL A 124 -14.08 1.77 -3.31
C VAL A 124 -13.15 1.91 -2.12
N TYR A 125 -12.37 0.87 -1.88
CA TYR A 125 -11.26 0.89 -0.95
C TYR A 125 -9.96 0.90 -1.75
N LEU A 126 -9.11 1.90 -1.51
CA LEU A 126 -7.78 2.01 -2.11
C LEU A 126 -6.73 1.84 -1.03
N VAL A 127 -5.82 0.90 -1.25
CA VAL A 127 -4.58 0.81 -0.49
C VAL A 127 -3.56 1.75 -1.13
N VAL A 128 -2.95 2.63 -0.36
CA VAL A 128 -2.02 3.66 -0.86
C VAL A 128 -0.80 3.82 0.03
N ASP A 129 0.27 4.34 -0.56
CA ASP A 129 1.39 4.93 0.15
C ASP A 129 0.91 6.16 0.97
N PRO A 130 1.34 6.32 2.24
CA PRO A 130 1.03 7.52 3.04
C PRO A 130 1.32 8.86 2.34
N ASP A 131 2.36 8.93 1.50
CA ASP A 131 2.78 10.15 0.82
C ASP A 131 1.73 10.67 -0.18
N VAL A 132 0.90 9.79 -0.73
CA VAL A 132 -0.12 10.17 -1.73
C VAL A 132 -1.50 10.43 -1.13
N VAL A 133 -1.71 10.15 0.17
CA VAL A 133 -3.01 10.31 0.84
C VAL A 133 -3.60 11.70 0.63
N LYS A 134 -2.82 12.75 0.93
CA LYS A 134 -3.29 14.15 0.79
C LYS A 134 -3.69 14.49 -0.65
N THR A 135 -2.97 13.94 -1.62
CA THR A 135 -3.27 14.14 -3.05
C THR A 135 -4.57 13.43 -3.41
N CYS A 136 -4.71 12.16 -3.02
CA CYS A 136 -5.91 11.36 -3.25
C CYS A 136 -7.15 12.00 -2.62
N VAL A 137 -7.11 12.34 -1.33
CA VAL A 137 -8.23 12.97 -0.60
C VAL A 137 -8.67 14.27 -1.27
N ARG A 138 -7.73 15.08 -1.75
CA ARG A 138 -8.01 16.39 -2.34
C ARG A 138 -8.51 16.33 -3.78
N LEU A 139 -8.02 15.37 -4.57
CA LEU A 139 -8.20 15.38 -6.03
C LEU A 139 -9.15 14.31 -6.55
N LEU A 140 -9.21 13.12 -5.94
CA LEU A 140 -10.13 12.07 -6.38
C LEU A 140 -11.61 12.53 -6.44
N PRO A 141 -12.15 13.30 -5.46
CA PRO A 141 -13.52 13.82 -5.54
C PRO A 141 -13.81 14.69 -6.76
N LYS A 142 -12.77 15.24 -7.42
CA LYS A 142 -12.90 16.17 -8.54
C LYS A 142 -12.83 15.49 -9.91
N VAL A 143 -12.30 14.27 -9.95
CA VAL A 143 -12.04 13.53 -11.19
C VAL A 143 -12.91 12.28 -11.33
N LEU A 144 -13.43 11.77 -10.21
CA LEU A 144 -14.30 10.60 -10.21
C LEU A 144 -15.74 10.99 -10.61
N PRO A 145 -16.42 10.15 -11.42
CA PRO A 145 -17.83 10.31 -11.68
C PRO A 145 -18.64 10.02 -10.42
N GLY A 146 -19.66 10.83 -10.16
CA GLY A 146 -20.52 10.71 -8.98
C GLY A 146 -21.04 12.06 -8.48
N SER A 147 -21.98 12.02 -7.54
CA SER A 147 -22.51 13.23 -6.89
C SER A 147 -22.15 13.22 -5.42
N GLY A 148 -21.43 14.24 -4.95
CA GLY A 148 -20.97 14.30 -3.56
C GLY A 148 -19.94 13.22 -3.22
N VAL A 149 -19.02 12.93 -4.15
CA VAL A 149 -17.92 11.98 -3.91
C VAL A 149 -17.11 12.41 -2.68
N THR A 150 -16.92 11.49 -1.74
CA THR A 150 -16.09 11.71 -0.55
C THR A 150 -14.93 10.71 -0.52
N VAL A 151 -13.81 11.14 0.07
CA VAL A 151 -12.63 10.31 0.29
C VAL A 151 -12.19 10.49 1.73
N GLU A 152 -12.10 9.38 2.45
CA GLU A 152 -11.76 9.34 3.87
C GLU A 152 -10.65 8.33 4.11
N GLU A 153 -9.66 8.70 4.90
CA GLU A 153 -8.67 7.76 5.42
C GLU A 153 -9.30 6.94 6.55
N LEU A 154 -9.12 5.62 6.50
CA LEU A 154 -9.57 4.73 7.56
C LEU A 154 -8.44 4.53 8.57
N GLU A 155 -8.73 4.76 9.85
CA GLU A 155 -7.84 4.36 10.95
C GLU A 155 -7.90 2.82 11.11
N GLU A 156 -6.73 2.16 11.17
CA GLU A 156 -6.61 0.71 11.42
C GLU A 156 -6.68 0.32 12.91
#